data_AF-A0A3M6FVU1-F1
#
_entry.id   AF-A0A3M6FVU1-F1
#
_cell.length_a   1.000
_cell.length_b   1.000
_cell.length_c   1.000
_cell.angle_alpha   90.00
_cell.angle_beta   90.00
_cell.angle_gamma   90.00
#
_symmetry.space_group_name_H-M   'P 1'
#
loop_
_entity.id
_entity.type
_entity.pdbx_description
1 polymer ?
#
loop_
_entity_poly.entity_id
_entity_poly.type
_entity_poly.pdbx_seq_one_letter_code
_entity_poly.pdbx_strand_id
1 'polypeptide(L)'
;MCADEVELLSAIEVLTRQTLERKEEQDFEPEHRVPTTDASGQILKKPKKPKKPKVSGSKRNLGKWVDSGESEPAPAVKPVRKVPVFNTGPRKKKP
;
A
#
# COMPACT_ATOMS: atom_id res chain seq x y z
N MET A 1 8.92 -7.89 31.63
CA MET A 1 9.55 -7.41 30.39
C MET A 1 8.87 -6.11 30.01
N CYS A 2 9.63 -5.04 29.91
CA CYS A 2 9.14 -3.66 29.76
C CYS A 2 9.38 -3.20 28.32
N ALA A 3 8.41 -2.53 27.70
CA ALA A 3 8.52 -2.04 26.32
C ALA A 3 9.77 -1.15 26.06
N ASP A 4 10.25 -0.46 27.10
CA ASP A 4 11.41 0.43 27.03
C ASP A 4 12.73 -0.32 26.79
N GLU A 5 12.77 -1.63 27.03
CA GLU A 5 13.98 -2.43 26.85
C GLU A 5 14.33 -2.66 25.37
N VAL A 6 13.39 -2.44 24.44
CA VAL A 6 13.62 -2.56 22.99
C VAL A 6 14.71 -1.59 22.52
N GLU A 7 14.66 -0.34 22.97
CA GLU A 7 15.58 0.70 22.51
C GLU A 7 17.01 0.39 22.97
N LEU A 8 17.17 0.03 24.24
CA LEU A 8 18.46 -0.37 24.82
C LEU A 8 19.04 -1.62 24.15
N LEU A 9 18.21 -2.66 23.94
CA LEU A 9 18.65 -3.88 23.25
C LEU A 9 19.08 -3.58 21.81
N SER A 10 18.32 -2.75 21.08
CA SER A 10 18.68 -2.35 19.71
C SER A 10 19.99 -1.56 19.66
N ALA A 11 20.25 -0.69 20.63
CA ALA A 11 21.48 0.08 20.70
C ALA A 11 22.69 -0.83 20.94
N ILE A 12 22.56 -1.84 21.82
CA ILE A 12 23.61 -2.83 22.07
C ILE A 12 23.90 -3.65 20.80
N GLU A 13 22.86 -4.09 20.09
CA GLU A 13 23.01 -4.86 18.85
C GLU A 13 23.72 -4.04 17.75
N VAL A 14 23.43 -2.74 17.65
CA VAL A 14 24.10 -1.84 16.71
C VAL A 14 25.57 -1.60 17.09
N LEU A 15 25.85 -1.42 18.38
CA LEU A 15 27.21 -1.18 18.89
C LEU A 15 28.10 -2.40 18.72
N THR A 16 27.58 -3.59 19.02
CA THR A 16 28.32 -4.86 18.92
C THR A 16 28.27 -5.48 17.53
N ARG A 17 27.33 -5.04 16.69
CA ARG A 17 26.98 -5.63 15.38
C ARG A 17 26.61 -7.12 15.49
N GLN A 18 26.12 -7.53 16.66
CA GLN A 18 25.70 -8.90 16.95
C GLN A 18 24.26 -8.86 17.43
N THR A 19 23.46 -9.83 17.00
CA THR A 19 22.08 -10.02 17.47
C THR A 19 22.08 -10.70 18.84
N LEU A 20 21.31 -10.19 19.81
CA LEU A 20 21.26 -10.76 21.15
C LEU A 20 20.40 -12.02 21.19
N GLU A 21 20.93 -13.08 21.80
CA GLU A 21 20.19 -14.33 22.01
C GLU A 21 19.10 -14.13 23.08
N ARG A 22 17.86 -14.47 22.72
CA ARG A 22 16.70 -14.41 23.64
C ARG A 22 16.35 -15.84 24.04
N LYS A 23 16.56 -16.18 25.32
CA LYS A 23 16.18 -17.48 25.91
C LYS A 23 14.87 -17.32 26.66
N GLU A 24 13.89 -18.14 26.33
CA GLU A 24 12.61 -18.19 27.03
C GLU A 24 12.71 -19.28 28.12
N GLU A 25 12.42 -18.89 29.36
CA GLU A 25 12.38 -19.82 30.49
C GLU A 25 11.02 -20.55 30.51
N GLN A 26 11.04 -21.85 30.84
CA GLN A 26 9.91 -22.76 30.61
C GLN A 26 8.63 -22.42 31.43
N ASP A 27 8.75 -21.62 32.49
CA ASP A 27 7.65 -21.23 33.38
C ASP A 27 7.46 -19.71 33.48
N PHE A 28 8.06 -18.93 32.56
CA PHE A 28 7.97 -17.48 32.56
C PHE A 28 7.22 -16.98 31.32
N GLU A 29 5.96 -16.59 31.51
CA GLU A 29 5.19 -15.88 30.48
C GLU A 29 5.28 -14.35 30.69
N PRO A 30 5.99 -13.62 29.83
CA PRO A 30 6.07 -12.17 29.94
C PRO A 30 4.73 -11.54 29.50
N GLU A 31 4.13 -10.72 30.36
CA GLU A 31 2.89 -9.99 30.07
C GLU A 31 3.01 -9.09 28.81
N HIS A 32 4.20 -8.55 28.57
CA HIS A 32 4.51 -7.73 27.39
C HIS A 32 5.84 -8.18 26.77
N ARG A 33 5.77 -9.08 25.77
CA ARG A 33 6.97 -9.60 25.09
C ARG A 33 7.64 -8.52 24.23
N VAL A 34 8.95 -8.44 24.34
CA VAL A 34 9.82 -7.54 23.57
C VAL A 34 9.85 -7.97 22.09
N PRO A 35 9.59 -7.05 21.14
CA PRO A 35 9.83 -7.29 19.73
C PRO A 35 11.28 -7.68 19.41
N THR A 36 11.46 -8.53 18.40
CA THR A 36 12.79 -8.89 17.90
C THR A 36 13.38 -7.79 17.01
N THR A 37 14.67 -7.58 17.13
CA THR A 37 15.46 -6.55 16.46
C THR A 37 16.65 -7.18 15.74
N ASP A 38 17.11 -6.53 14.66
CA ASP A 38 18.31 -6.93 13.90
C ASP A 38 19.56 -6.17 14.38
N ALA A 39 20.75 -6.62 14.01
CA ALA A 39 22.03 -5.91 14.22
C ALA A 39 22.09 -4.50 13.58
N SER A 40 21.09 -4.13 12.77
CA SER A 40 20.87 -2.79 12.24
C SER A 40 20.00 -1.90 13.13
N GLY A 41 19.55 -2.39 14.28
CA GLY A 41 18.60 -1.74 15.18
C GLY A 41 17.17 -1.68 14.66
N GLN A 42 16.86 -2.35 13.54
CA GLN A 42 15.52 -2.36 12.97
C GLN A 42 14.65 -3.43 13.64
N ILE A 43 13.42 -3.07 13.98
CA ILE A 43 12.40 -4.01 14.46
C ILE A 43 11.92 -4.85 13.28
N LEU A 44 12.15 -6.16 13.36
CA LEU A 44 11.75 -7.13 12.34
C LEU A 44 10.22 -7.22 12.25
N LYS A 45 9.65 -6.51 11.27
CA LYS A 45 8.25 -6.68 10.87
C LYS A 45 8.19 -7.68 9.73
N LYS A 46 7.24 -8.61 9.80
CA LYS A 46 7.01 -9.59 8.72
C LYS A 46 6.95 -8.86 7.35
N PRO A 47 7.76 -9.28 6.35
CA PRO A 47 7.77 -8.62 5.06
C PRO A 47 6.39 -8.67 4.43
N LYS A 48 5.88 -7.50 4.04
CA LYS A 48 4.55 -7.37 3.45
C LYS A 48 4.55 -8.13 2.12
N LYS A 49 3.60 -9.05 1.96
CA LYS A 49 3.45 -9.89 0.76
C LYS A 49 3.58 -9.01 -0.50
N PRO A 50 4.46 -9.36 -1.47
CA PRO A 50 4.64 -8.56 -2.67
C PRO A 50 3.28 -8.43 -3.35
N LYS A 51 2.83 -7.18 -3.55
CA LYS A 51 1.61 -6.91 -4.31
C LYS A 51 1.82 -7.52 -5.69
N LYS A 52 0.92 -8.43 -6.11
CA LYS A 52 0.94 -8.99 -7.46
C LYS A 52 1.05 -7.82 -8.45
N PRO A 53 2.02 -7.82 -9.38
CA PRO A 53 2.07 -6.79 -10.39
C PRO A 53 0.75 -6.84 -11.16
N LYS A 54 0.05 -5.71 -11.20
CA LYS A 54 -1.11 -5.56 -12.06
C LYS A 54 -0.55 -5.68 -13.47
N VAL A 55 -0.84 -6.79 -14.15
CA VAL A 55 -0.46 -6.99 -15.55
C VAL A 55 -1.05 -5.81 -16.30
N SER A 56 -0.21 -4.82 -16.63
CA SER A 56 -0.59 -3.73 -17.51
C SER A 56 -0.81 -4.40 -18.85
N GLY A 57 -2.09 -4.66 -19.13
CA GLY A 57 -2.57 -5.18 -20.40
C GLY A 57 -1.83 -4.44 -21.50
N SER A 58 -1.04 -5.21 -22.22
CA SER A 58 -0.24 -4.78 -23.33
C SER A 58 -1.04 -3.85 -24.22
N LYS A 59 -0.41 -2.73 -24.54
CA LYS A 59 -0.74 -1.79 -25.60
C LYS A 59 -0.97 -2.56 -26.91
N ARG A 60 -2.16 -3.11 -27.10
CA ARG A 60 -2.63 -3.73 -28.34
C ARG A 60 -3.83 -2.93 -28.84
N ASN A 61 -3.50 -1.88 -29.59
CA ASN A 61 -4.11 -1.49 -30.86
C ASN A 61 -5.57 -1.94 -31.16
N LEU A 62 -6.54 -1.57 -30.33
CA LEU A 62 -7.98 -1.68 -30.64
C LEU A 62 -8.51 -0.60 -31.61
N GLY A 63 -7.63 0.08 -32.35
CA GLY A 63 -8.01 1.19 -33.23
C GLY A 63 -8.55 0.79 -34.60
N LYS A 64 -8.53 -0.51 -34.97
CA LYS A 64 -8.98 -0.99 -36.29
C LYS A 64 -10.33 -1.72 -36.26
N TRP A 65 -10.88 -1.96 -35.08
CA TRP A 65 -12.14 -2.71 -34.93
C TRP A 65 -13.36 -1.79 -34.68
N VAL A 66 -13.14 -0.54 -34.26
CA VAL A 66 -14.21 0.42 -33.93
C VAL A 66 -14.58 1.34 -35.10
N ASP A 67 -13.80 1.36 -36.19
CA ASP A 67 -13.93 2.38 -37.25
C ASP A 67 -14.65 1.89 -38.52
N SER A 68 -15.11 0.63 -38.58
CA SER A 68 -15.74 0.05 -39.79
C SER A 68 -17.27 -0.07 -39.72
N GLY A 69 -17.91 0.70 -38.84
CA GLY A 69 -19.36 0.93 -38.84
C GLY A 69 -19.59 2.42 -38.65
N GLU A 70 -19.54 3.20 -39.72
CA GLU A 70 -20.79 3.70 -40.33
C GLU A 70 -21.53 4.58 -39.28
N SER A 71 -21.14 5.84 -39.13
CA SER A 71 -21.75 6.91 -39.92
C SER A 71 -23.28 6.87 -39.87
N GLU A 72 -23.85 7.01 -38.67
CA GLU A 72 -25.26 7.39 -38.50
C GLU A 72 -25.32 8.61 -37.57
N PRO A 73 -25.93 9.74 -37.97
CA PRO A 73 -26.04 10.90 -37.11
C PRO A 73 -26.91 10.56 -35.91
N ALA A 74 -26.32 10.61 -34.70
CA ALA A 74 -27.05 10.37 -33.46
C ALA A 74 -28.31 11.27 -33.39
N PRO A 75 -29.51 10.73 -33.10
CA PRO A 75 -30.73 11.51 -33.12
C PRO A 75 -30.68 12.59 -32.03
N ALA A 76 -31.02 13.83 -32.41
CA ALA A 76 -31.00 15.01 -31.55
C ALA A 76 -32.14 15.01 -30.51
N VAL A 77 -32.20 14.00 -29.65
CA VAL A 77 -33.19 13.93 -28.57
C VAL A 77 -32.60 14.52 -27.30
N LYS A 78 -33.15 15.67 -26.89
CA LYS A 78 -32.78 16.35 -25.64
C LYS A 78 -33.20 15.46 -24.46
N PRO A 79 -32.30 15.12 -23.52
CA PRO A 79 -32.68 14.34 -22.35
C PRO A 79 -33.62 15.15 -21.44
N VAL A 80 -34.90 14.75 -21.35
CA VAL A 80 -35.95 15.42 -20.53
C VAL A 80 -35.99 14.88 -19.10
N ARG A 81 -34.84 14.56 -18.50
CA ARG A 81 -34.77 14.27 -17.05
C ARG A 81 -33.50 14.86 -16.47
N LYS A 82 -33.67 15.75 -15.49
CA LYS A 82 -32.56 16.26 -14.68
C LYS A 82 -32.00 15.10 -13.85
N VAL A 83 -30.90 14.53 -14.31
CA VAL A 83 -30.05 13.71 -13.44
C VAL A 83 -29.43 14.63 -12.38
N PRO A 84 -29.39 14.22 -11.10
CA PRO A 84 -28.78 15.03 -10.06
C PRO A 84 -27.29 15.20 -10.37
N VAL A 85 -26.87 16.46 -10.49
CA VAL A 85 -25.47 16.81 -10.77
C VAL A 85 -24.67 16.56 -9.49
N PHE A 86 -23.93 15.47 -9.46
CA PHE A 86 -23.06 15.13 -8.35
C PHE A 86 -21.80 16.03 -8.37
N ASN A 87 -21.76 16.99 -7.45
CA ASN A 87 -20.60 17.77 -6.99
C ASN A 87 -19.48 18.02 -8.02
N THR A 88 -19.70 18.95 -8.97
CA THR A 88 -18.60 19.51 -9.76
C THR A 88 -17.87 20.55 -8.91
N GLY A 89 -16.79 20.13 -8.24
CA GLY A 89 -15.90 21.00 -7.47
C GLY A 89 -15.32 22.16 -8.27
N PRO A 90 -14.73 23.17 -7.59
CA PRO A 90 -14.39 24.45 -8.21
C PRO A 90 -13.38 24.30 -9.35
N ARG A 91 -13.79 24.66 -10.57
CA ARG A 91 -12.91 24.69 -11.74
C ARG A 91 -11.98 25.89 -11.62
N LYS A 92 -10.67 25.65 -11.43
CA LYS A 92 -9.64 26.69 -11.50
C LYS A 92 -9.71 27.38 -12.87
N LYS A 93 -10.02 28.68 -12.90
CA LYS A 93 -9.82 29.51 -14.10
C LYS A 93 -8.30 29.66 -14.31
N LYS A 94 -7.82 29.31 -15.50
CA LYS A 94 -6.47 29.66 -15.97
C LYS A 94 -6.49 31.12 -16.50
N PRO A 95 -5.34 31.82 -16.46
CA PRO A 95 -5.23 33.27 -16.66
C PRO A 95 -5.75 33.74 -18.01
#